data_AF-A0A9Q3CKH3-F1
#
_entry.id   AF-A0A9Q3CKH3-F1
#
_cell.length_a   1.000
_cell.length_b   1.000
_cell.length_c   1.000
_cell.angle_alpha   90.00
_cell.angle_beta   90.00
_cell.angle_gamma   90.00
#
_symmetry.space_group_name_H-M   'P 1'
#
loop_
_entity.id
_entity.type
_entity.pdbx_description
1 polymer ?
#
loop_
_entity_poly.entity_id
_entity_poly.type
_entity_poly.pdbx_seq_one_letter_code
_entity_poly.pdbx_strand_id
1 'polypeptide(L)'
;MSFNRFTAFDYVNPDDPLAELDTDHIINQKNQQISFLQQQLQQSQNAYWAVLEKGNHLQIDKSLNEKKDNNNQQAKKQSPTPHNRSKLCDIHYKFGVANNFPKRYLKILSNPDAHSDDEYISKNTYKINKLEFRSENANKFMQRVDEEIEKVERMEKKQSKRRNQIKVDSPSTSRYSQPPKGLPIDFYDPAWFNTRPYGKKTVLAHEFNVAFLPDASQCIHGIQHQEERLSNRSFTEKYLEQCTFSYSLSHEIAKHNEDSDSNNNEAQISNEISESNDNNMEEILEIQNFEEQEFDPPLDGDTEMAHEHDLTQFVVGGSGLSSTNEWEGNW
;
A
#
# COMPACT_ATOMS: atom_id res chain seq x y z
N MET A 1 -27.50 27.18 78.56
CA MET A 1 -28.01 26.39 79.70
C MET A 1 -26.99 25.32 80.01
N SER A 2 -26.31 25.49 81.13
CA SER A 2 -25.40 24.55 81.80
C SER A 2 -26.20 23.45 82.52
N PHE A 3 -25.48 22.46 83.08
CA PHE A 3 -25.89 21.27 83.87
C PHE A 3 -25.95 19.97 83.05
N ASN A 4 -25.44 18.82 83.49
CA ASN A 4 -24.68 18.45 84.68
C ASN A 4 -23.99 17.09 84.43
N ARG A 5 -22.77 16.93 84.93
CA ARG A 5 -22.12 15.62 85.11
C ARG A 5 -22.92 14.82 86.14
N PHE A 6 -23.24 13.56 85.85
CA PHE A 6 -23.44 12.55 86.87
C PHE A 6 -22.60 11.32 86.51
N THR A 7 -21.50 11.18 87.24
CA THR A 7 -20.68 9.97 87.32
C THR A 7 -21.31 9.07 88.36
N ALA A 8 -21.90 7.95 87.93
CA ALA A 8 -22.20 6.81 88.80
C ALA A 8 -21.33 5.65 88.29
N PHE A 9 -20.09 5.61 88.77
CA PHE A 9 -19.30 4.39 88.73
C PHE A 9 -19.66 3.63 90.00
N ASP A 10 -20.57 2.68 89.86
CA ASP A 10 -20.82 1.68 90.88
C ASP A 10 -19.54 0.89 91.11
N TYR A 11 -19.18 0.79 92.39
CA TYR A 11 -18.05 0.06 92.93
C TYR A 11 -18.22 -1.44 92.59
N VAL A 12 -17.59 -1.89 91.51
CA VAL A 12 -17.46 -3.32 91.23
C VAL A 12 -16.34 -3.87 92.11
N ASN A 13 -16.73 -4.78 92.99
CA ASN A 13 -15.89 -5.45 93.96
C ASN A 13 -14.82 -6.29 93.22
N PRO A 14 -13.52 -5.99 93.34
CA PRO A 14 -12.48 -6.61 92.52
C PRO A 14 -12.08 -8.03 92.96
N ASP A 15 -12.67 -8.57 94.03
CA ASP A 15 -12.27 -9.85 94.63
C ASP A 15 -13.30 -10.99 94.42
N ASP A 16 -14.02 -11.00 93.30
CA ASP A 16 -14.85 -12.16 92.89
C ASP A 16 -14.11 -13.01 91.84
N PRO A 17 -13.35 -14.05 92.23
CA PRO A 17 -12.47 -14.82 91.34
C PRO A 17 -13.23 -15.85 90.47
N LEU A 18 -14.54 -15.70 90.27
CA LEU A 18 -15.38 -16.67 89.57
C LEU A 18 -15.85 -16.22 88.17
N ALA A 19 -15.39 -15.08 87.66
CA ALA A 19 -15.81 -14.55 86.34
C ALA A 19 -14.79 -14.72 85.19
N GLU A 20 -13.56 -15.20 85.44
CA GLU A 20 -12.48 -15.19 84.44
C GLU A 20 -12.30 -16.50 83.64
N LEU A 21 -13.18 -17.50 83.78
CA LEU A 21 -12.98 -18.84 83.19
C LEU A 21 -13.74 -19.17 81.90
N ASP A 22 -14.37 -18.20 81.21
CA ASP A 22 -15.14 -18.49 79.98
C ASP A 22 -14.88 -17.53 78.81
N THR A 23 -14.08 -16.48 79.01
CA THR A 23 -13.83 -15.46 77.97
C THR A 23 -12.95 -16.00 76.84
N ASP A 24 -11.89 -16.75 77.16
CA ASP A 24 -10.97 -17.32 76.17
C ASP A 24 -11.63 -18.37 75.27
N HIS A 25 -12.54 -19.17 75.82
CA HIS A 25 -13.30 -20.14 75.03
C HIS A 25 -14.24 -19.45 74.04
N ILE A 26 -14.96 -18.42 74.50
CA ILE A 26 -15.84 -17.60 73.66
C ILE A 26 -15.03 -16.87 72.58
N ILE A 27 -13.86 -16.32 72.90
CA ILE A 27 -12.98 -15.65 71.92
C ILE A 27 -12.51 -16.64 70.86
N ASN A 28 -12.06 -17.84 71.25
CA ASN A 28 -11.61 -18.85 70.31
C ASN A 28 -12.74 -19.32 69.39
N GLN A 29 -13.94 -19.55 69.94
CA GLN A 29 -15.12 -19.92 69.16
C GLN A 29 -15.50 -18.82 68.14
N LYS A 30 -15.47 -17.54 68.55
CA LYS A 30 -15.72 -16.41 67.65
C LYS A 30 -14.66 -16.31 66.55
N ASN A 31 -13.39 -16.53 66.87
CA ASN A 31 -12.31 -16.51 65.89
C ASN A 31 -12.47 -17.64 64.85
N GLN A 32 -12.90 -18.83 65.28
CA GLN A 32 -13.23 -19.93 64.35
C GLN A 32 -14.38 -19.54 63.42
N GLN A 33 -15.46 -18.95 63.96
CA GLN A 33 -16.58 -18.48 63.14
C GLN A 33 -16.17 -17.40 62.13
N ILE A 34 -15.33 -16.44 62.54
CA ILE A 34 -14.79 -15.39 61.66
C ILE A 34 -13.99 -16.01 60.53
N SER A 35 -13.09 -16.97 60.83
CA SER A 35 -12.27 -17.63 59.81
C SER A 35 -13.11 -18.39 58.78
N PHE A 36 -14.19 -19.05 59.23
CA PHE A 36 -15.11 -19.76 58.35
C PHE A 36 -15.85 -18.80 57.40
N LEU A 37 -16.34 -17.67 57.91
CA LEU A 37 -17.03 -16.66 57.11
C LEU A 37 -16.08 -16.03 56.07
N GLN A 38 -14.83 -15.78 56.44
CA GLN A 38 -13.80 -15.28 55.52
C GLN A 38 -13.53 -16.27 54.38
N GLN A 39 -13.46 -17.57 54.69
CA GLN A 39 -13.26 -18.60 53.67
C GLN A 39 -14.44 -18.66 52.69
N GLN A 40 -15.68 -18.59 53.18
CA GLN A 40 -16.86 -18.56 52.30
C GLN A 40 -16.90 -17.32 51.41
N LEU A 41 -16.54 -16.15 51.96
CA LEU A 41 -16.47 -14.92 51.18
C LEU A 41 -15.45 -15.05 50.05
N GLN A 42 -14.25 -15.56 50.33
CA GLN A 42 -13.22 -15.78 49.31
C GLN A 42 -13.68 -16.74 48.21
N GLN A 43 -14.35 -17.84 48.59
CA GLN A 43 -14.90 -18.79 47.61
C GLN A 43 -15.96 -18.14 46.71
N SER A 44 -16.84 -17.32 47.29
CA SER A 44 -17.87 -16.59 46.53
C SER A 44 -17.27 -15.57 45.55
N GLN A 45 -16.21 -14.87 45.95
CA GLN A 45 -15.49 -13.94 45.09
C GLN A 45 -14.79 -14.67 43.94
N ASN A 46 -14.11 -15.78 44.22
CA ASN A 46 -13.45 -16.58 43.19
C ASN A 46 -14.47 -17.14 42.17
N ALA A 47 -15.64 -17.59 42.64
CA ALA A 47 -16.71 -18.05 41.77
C ALA A 47 -17.27 -16.93 40.88
N TYR A 48 -17.43 -15.71 41.44
CA TYR A 48 -17.86 -14.54 40.69
C TYR A 48 -16.86 -14.17 39.58
N TRP A 49 -15.56 -14.14 39.89
CA TRP A 49 -14.51 -13.87 38.91
C TRP A 49 -14.48 -14.92 37.78
N ALA A 50 -14.63 -16.20 38.11
CA ALA A 50 -14.67 -17.27 37.11
C ALA A 50 -15.88 -17.16 36.16
N VAL A 51 -17.03 -16.66 36.64
CA VAL A 51 -18.21 -16.41 35.79
C VAL A 51 -17.97 -15.22 34.86
N LEU A 52 -17.35 -14.14 35.35
CA LEU A 52 -16.99 -12.98 34.52
C LEU A 52 -15.98 -13.34 33.43
N GLU A 53 -14.95 -14.13 33.75
CA GLU A 53 -13.97 -14.59 32.77
C GLU A 53 -14.61 -15.43 31.66
N LYS A 54 -15.52 -16.35 32.01
CA LYS A 54 -16.26 -17.15 31.02
C LYS A 54 -17.18 -16.29 30.15
N GLY A 55 -17.83 -15.27 30.74
CA GLY A 55 -18.67 -14.32 30.01
C GLY A 55 -17.89 -13.49 29.00
N ASN A 56 -16.70 -13.01 29.39
CA ASN A 56 -15.81 -12.23 28.53
C ASN A 56 -15.23 -13.09 27.39
N HIS A 57 -14.83 -14.33 27.66
CA HIS A 57 -14.32 -15.24 26.63
C HIS A 57 -15.38 -15.52 25.55
N LEU A 58 -16.64 -15.76 25.93
CA LEU A 58 -17.72 -15.99 24.97
C LEU A 58 -18.05 -14.76 24.11
N GLN A 59 -17.93 -13.54 24.63
CA GLN A 59 -18.13 -12.32 23.84
C GLN A 59 -16.96 -12.07 22.88
N ILE A 60 -15.73 -12.35 23.30
CA ILE A 60 -14.54 -12.23 22.47
C ILE A 60 -14.61 -13.22 21.30
N ASP A 61 -14.96 -14.49 21.55
CA ASP A 61 -15.06 -15.52 20.51
C ASP A 61 -16.14 -15.20 19.47
N LYS A 62 -17.32 -14.72 19.90
CA LYS A 62 -18.37 -14.26 18.98
C LYS A 62 -17.91 -13.09 18.13
N SER A 63 -17.25 -12.10 18.74
CA SER A 63 -16.74 -10.93 18.02
C SER A 63 -15.61 -11.28 17.03
N LEU A 64 -14.80 -12.30 17.34
CA LEU A 64 -13.73 -12.78 16.45
C LEU A 64 -14.30 -13.57 15.27
N ASN A 65 -15.34 -14.39 15.48
CA ASN A 65 -16.00 -15.11 14.40
C ASN A 65 -16.80 -14.18 13.49
N GLU A 66 -17.52 -13.19 14.04
CA GLU A 66 -18.20 -12.16 13.23
C GLU A 66 -17.20 -11.29 12.43
N LYS A 67 -16.01 -11.00 12.98
CA LYS A 67 -14.93 -10.33 12.23
C LYS A 67 -14.36 -11.20 11.11
N LYS A 68 -14.21 -12.52 11.32
CA LYS A 68 -13.74 -13.45 10.28
C LYS A 68 -14.73 -13.57 9.13
N ASP A 69 -16.03 -13.64 9.41
CA ASP A 69 -17.05 -13.73 8.37
C ASP A 69 -17.20 -12.42 7.58
N ASN A 70 -17.06 -11.27 8.24
CA ASN A 70 -17.03 -9.96 7.58
C ASN A 70 -15.76 -9.76 6.73
N ASN A 71 -14.60 -10.22 7.18
CA ASN A 71 -13.36 -10.18 6.40
C ASN A 71 -13.43 -11.07 5.15
N ASN A 72 -14.05 -12.26 5.25
CA ASN A 72 -14.23 -13.14 4.09
C ASN A 72 -15.21 -12.59 3.04
N GLN A 73 -16.25 -11.85 3.48
CA GLN A 73 -17.16 -11.17 2.56
C GLN A 73 -16.57 -9.88 1.96
N GLN A 74 -15.67 -9.19 2.67
CA GLN A 74 -14.91 -8.06 2.13
C GLN A 74 -13.80 -8.52 1.16
N ALA A 75 -13.14 -9.66 1.42
CA ALA A 75 -12.13 -10.22 0.51
C ALA A 75 -12.73 -10.64 -0.86
N LYS A 76 -13.99 -11.07 -0.90
CA LYS A 76 -14.72 -11.36 -2.16
C LYS A 76 -15.24 -10.11 -2.89
N LYS A 77 -15.07 -8.90 -2.31
CA LYS A 77 -15.53 -7.62 -2.90
C LYS A 77 -14.41 -6.61 -3.18
N GLN A 78 -13.15 -6.91 -2.87
CA GLN A 78 -12.05 -6.10 -3.38
C GLN A 78 -11.89 -6.41 -4.87
N SER A 79 -12.15 -5.42 -5.73
CA SER A 79 -11.86 -5.55 -7.15
C SER A 79 -10.38 -5.93 -7.35
N PRO A 80 -9.99 -6.67 -8.40
CA PRO A 80 -8.59 -7.02 -8.67
C PRO A 80 -7.65 -5.81 -8.88
N THR A 81 -8.19 -4.59 -8.81
CA THR A 81 -7.56 -3.36 -9.25
C THR A 81 -6.40 -2.91 -8.35
N PRO A 82 -6.49 -2.86 -7.01
CA PRO A 82 -5.34 -2.52 -6.16
C PRO A 82 -4.17 -3.49 -6.33
N HIS A 83 -4.48 -4.79 -6.47
CA HIS A 83 -3.49 -5.84 -6.72
C HIS A 83 -2.77 -5.65 -8.05
N ASN A 84 -3.51 -5.32 -9.11
CA ASN A 84 -2.93 -5.08 -10.43
C ASN A 84 -2.01 -3.85 -10.45
N ARG A 85 -2.38 -2.76 -9.76
CA ARG A 85 -1.51 -1.58 -9.61
C ARG A 85 -0.22 -1.92 -8.91
N SER A 86 -0.28 -2.67 -7.81
CA SER A 86 0.90 -3.12 -7.07
C SER A 86 1.82 -3.95 -7.95
N LYS A 87 1.26 -4.91 -8.71
CA LYS A 87 2.06 -5.70 -9.66
C LYS A 87 2.73 -4.86 -10.73
N LEU A 88 2.01 -3.90 -11.31
CA LEU A 88 2.57 -3.01 -12.35
C LEU A 88 3.68 -2.13 -11.76
N CYS A 89 3.45 -1.59 -10.56
CA CYS A 89 4.43 -0.84 -9.78
C CYS A 89 5.69 -1.67 -9.52
N ASP A 90 5.56 -2.93 -9.09
CA ASP A 90 6.70 -3.82 -8.84
C ASP A 90 7.50 -4.10 -10.12
N ILE A 91 6.81 -4.32 -11.25
CA ILE A 91 7.46 -4.55 -12.55
C ILE A 91 8.26 -3.30 -12.96
N HIS A 92 7.65 -2.12 -12.90
CA HIS A 92 8.29 -0.87 -13.28
C HIS A 92 9.47 -0.54 -12.38
N TYR A 93 9.31 -0.71 -11.06
CA TYR A 93 10.36 -0.45 -10.09
C TYR A 93 11.55 -1.40 -10.30
N LYS A 94 11.30 -2.72 -10.44
CA LYS A 94 12.36 -3.70 -10.72
C LYS A 94 13.10 -3.39 -12.01
N PHE A 95 12.37 -3.03 -13.07
CA PHE A 95 12.97 -2.62 -14.33
C PHE A 95 13.86 -1.37 -14.17
N GLY A 96 13.35 -0.34 -13.48
CA GLY A 96 14.11 0.89 -13.24
C GLY A 96 15.37 0.66 -12.41
N VAL A 97 15.32 -0.22 -11.40
CA VAL A 97 16.50 -0.60 -10.60
C VAL A 97 17.52 -1.33 -11.46
N ALA A 98 17.09 -2.32 -12.26
CA ALA A 98 17.98 -3.07 -13.14
C ALA A 98 18.67 -2.19 -14.20
N ASN A 99 18.01 -1.11 -14.62
CA ASN A 99 18.51 -0.17 -15.62
C ASN A 99 19.10 1.13 -15.03
N ASN A 100 19.38 1.18 -13.72
CA ASN A 100 20.01 2.32 -13.04
C ASN A 100 19.29 3.66 -13.24
N PHE A 101 17.96 3.66 -13.19
CA PHE A 101 17.20 4.90 -13.33
C PHE A 101 17.53 5.91 -12.21
N PRO A 102 17.49 7.22 -12.50
CA PRO A 102 17.61 8.25 -11.48
C PRO A 102 16.67 8.02 -10.29
N LYS A 103 17.15 8.28 -9.07
CA LYS A 103 16.36 8.10 -7.83
C LYS A 103 15.00 8.81 -7.86
N ARG A 104 14.91 9.95 -8.55
CA ARG A 104 13.66 10.71 -8.73
C ARG A 104 12.60 9.93 -9.51
N TYR A 105 12.99 9.16 -10.53
CA TYR A 105 12.09 8.26 -11.25
C TYR A 105 11.70 7.07 -10.38
N LEU A 106 12.67 6.44 -9.71
CA LEU A 106 12.40 5.30 -8.83
C LEU A 106 11.38 5.64 -7.73
N LYS A 107 11.42 6.85 -7.19
CA LYS A 107 10.43 7.32 -6.21
C LYS A 107 9.00 7.28 -6.77
N ILE A 108 8.80 7.71 -8.01
CA ILE A 108 7.49 7.66 -8.69
C ILE A 108 7.12 6.20 -8.98
N LEU A 109 8.06 5.41 -9.50
CA LEU A 109 7.85 4.01 -9.87
C LEU A 109 7.61 3.09 -8.67
N SER A 110 8.06 3.47 -7.47
CA SER A 110 7.82 2.74 -6.22
C SER A 110 6.44 3.00 -5.60
N ASN A 111 5.69 3.98 -6.11
CA ASN A 111 4.41 4.36 -5.55
C ASN A 111 3.26 3.68 -6.32
N PRO A 112 2.49 2.77 -5.70
CA PRO A 112 1.37 2.12 -6.38
C PRO A 112 0.27 3.12 -6.76
N ASP A 113 0.12 4.21 -6.00
CA ASP A 113 -0.86 5.25 -6.29
C ASP A 113 -0.48 6.11 -7.51
N ALA A 114 0.80 6.09 -7.90
CA ALA A 114 1.26 6.73 -9.11
C ALA A 114 0.88 5.95 -10.38
N HIS A 115 0.47 4.68 -10.27
CA HIS A 115 0.16 3.81 -11.41
C HIS A 115 -1.33 3.85 -11.77
N SER A 116 -1.62 3.74 -13.07
CA SER A 116 -2.99 3.72 -13.59
C SER A 116 -3.63 2.35 -13.38
N ASP A 117 -4.95 2.34 -13.39
CA ASP A 117 -5.72 1.12 -13.36
C ASP A 117 -5.94 0.60 -14.77
N ASP A 118 -5.65 -0.69 -14.92
CA ASP A 118 -6.04 -1.45 -16.09
C ASP A 118 -7.45 -2.01 -15.86
N GLU A 119 -8.45 -1.43 -16.51
CA GLU A 119 -9.81 -2.01 -16.50
C GLU A 119 -9.92 -3.09 -17.56
N TYR A 120 -10.37 -4.28 -17.16
CA TYR A 120 -10.62 -5.39 -18.07
C TYR A 120 -11.80 -5.06 -18.99
N ILE A 121 -11.58 -5.07 -20.30
CA ILE A 121 -12.63 -4.84 -21.31
C ILE A 121 -13.19 -6.18 -21.78
N SER A 122 -12.36 -7.01 -22.42
CA SER A 122 -12.72 -8.35 -22.93
C SER A 122 -11.48 -9.09 -23.42
N LYS A 123 -11.51 -10.42 -23.59
CA LYS A 123 -10.46 -11.24 -24.27
C LYS A 123 -9.01 -10.82 -23.95
N ASN A 124 -8.64 -10.76 -22.66
CA ASN A 124 -7.30 -10.36 -22.19
C ASN A 124 -6.85 -8.95 -22.63
N THR A 125 -7.81 -8.07 -22.92
CA THR A 125 -7.61 -6.69 -23.38
C THR A 125 -8.00 -5.72 -22.28
N TYR A 126 -7.11 -4.78 -21.97
CA TYR A 126 -7.26 -3.83 -20.88
C TYR A 126 -7.27 -2.39 -21.37
N LYS A 127 -8.15 -1.56 -20.81
CA LYS A 127 -8.20 -0.12 -21.04
C LYS A 127 -7.31 0.57 -20.02
N ILE A 128 -6.34 1.36 -20.49
CA ILE A 128 -5.61 2.28 -19.62
C ILE A 128 -6.49 3.50 -19.37
N ASN A 129 -6.91 3.68 -18.12
CA ASN A 129 -7.65 4.86 -17.70
C ASN A 129 -6.68 6.02 -17.38
N LYS A 130 -7.11 7.25 -17.71
CA LYS A 130 -6.34 8.44 -17.37
C LYS A 130 -6.64 8.82 -15.91
N LEU A 131 -5.57 9.09 -15.17
CA LEU A 131 -5.68 9.71 -13.85
C LEU A 131 -5.84 11.21 -14.04
N GLU A 132 -6.95 11.79 -13.56
CA GLU A 132 -7.26 13.22 -13.73
C GLU A 132 -6.22 14.14 -13.10
N PHE A 133 -5.54 13.66 -12.06
CA PHE A 133 -4.52 14.41 -11.33
C PHE A 133 -3.14 14.32 -11.95
N ARG A 134 -2.89 13.40 -12.90
CA ARG A 134 -1.56 13.14 -13.45
C ARG A 134 -1.32 14.05 -14.66
N SER A 135 -0.18 14.76 -14.68
CA SER A 135 0.22 15.62 -15.78
C SER A 135 0.36 14.84 -17.10
N GLU A 136 0.27 15.54 -18.23
CA GLU A 136 0.55 14.92 -19.53
C GLU A 136 1.99 14.39 -19.60
N ASN A 137 2.94 15.12 -19.02
CA ASN A 137 4.35 14.74 -19.02
C ASN A 137 4.58 13.45 -18.20
N ALA A 138 3.95 13.33 -17.03
CA ALA A 138 3.97 12.10 -16.25
C ALA A 138 3.30 10.93 -16.98
N ASN A 139 2.24 11.16 -17.77
CA ASN A 139 1.66 10.13 -18.62
C ASN A 139 2.62 9.65 -19.71
N LYS A 140 3.34 10.57 -20.37
CA LYS A 140 4.38 10.24 -21.35
C LYS A 140 5.50 9.41 -20.72
N PHE A 141 5.95 9.80 -19.52
CA PHE A 141 6.96 9.04 -18.77
C PHE A 141 6.52 7.59 -18.51
N MET A 142 5.32 7.38 -17.96
CA MET A 142 4.83 6.02 -17.66
C MET A 142 4.70 5.17 -18.93
N GLN A 143 4.20 5.76 -20.02
CA GLN A 143 4.14 5.09 -21.33
C GLN A 143 5.53 4.70 -21.83
N ARG A 144 6.51 5.58 -21.68
CA ARG A 144 7.88 5.32 -22.11
C ARG A 144 8.54 4.18 -21.33
N VAL A 145 8.26 4.06 -20.03
CA VAL A 145 8.68 2.92 -19.20
C VAL A 145 8.09 1.62 -19.75
N ASP A 146 6.79 1.60 -20.03
CA ASP A 146 6.11 0.43 -20.59
C ASP A 146 6.67 0.02 -21.96
N GLU A 147 6.91 0.98 -22.84
CA GLU A 147 7.50 0.75 -24.17
C GLU A 147 8.91 0.16 -24.07
N GLU A 148 9.75 0.64 -23.15
CA GLU A 148 11.12 0.11 -23.01
C GLU A 148 11.11 -1.29 -22.39
N ILE A 149 10.22 -1.56 -21.43
CA ILE A 149 10.01 -2.92 -20.90
C ILE A 149 9.61 -3.87 -22.03
N GLU A 150 8.60 -3.49 -22.83
CA GLU A 150 8.12 -4.31 -23.94
C GLU A 150 9.24 -4.57 -24.96
N LYS A 151 10.03 -3.55 -25.27
CA LYS A 151 11.16 -3.66 -26.18
C LYS A 151 12.21 -4.64 -25.66
N VAL A 152 12.57 -4.58 -24.38
CA VAL A 152 13.52 -5.52 -23.76
C VAL A 152 12.96 -6.96 -23.78
N GLU A 153 11.70 -7.16 -23.39
CA GLU A 153 11.05 -8.48 -23.43
C GLU A 153 11.06 -9.08 -24.84
N ARG A 154 10.78 -8.25 -25.86
CA ARG A 154 10.82 -8.66 -27.27
C ARG A 154 12.22 -9.07 -27.73
N MET A 155 13.25 -8.34 -27.30
CA MET A 155 14.65 -8.65 -27.64
C MET A 155 15.13 -9.94 -26.96
N GLU A 156 14.68 -10.21 -25.74
CA GLU A 156 15.00 -11.43 -25.00
C GLU A 156 14.24 -12.68 -25.49
N LYS A 157 13.41 -12.54 -26.54
CA LYS A 157 12.51 -13.60 -27.06
C LYS A 157 11.61 -14.23 -26.00
N LYS A 158 11.41 -13.54 -24.88
CA LYS A 158 10.43 -13.96 -23.88
C LYS A 158 9.06 -13.73 -24.50
N GLN A 159 8.20 -14.75 -24.48
CA GLN A 159 6.79 -14.50 -24.75
C GLN A 159 6.30 -13.53 -23.69
N SER A 160 5.91 -12.33 -24.11
CA SER A 160 5.40 -11.33 -23.17
C SER A 160 4.17 -11.92 -22.51
N LYS A 161 4.28 -12.21 -21.21
CA LYS A 161 3.14 -12.57 -20.37
C LYS A 161 2.29 -11.33 -20.02
N ARG A 162 2.66 -10.15 -20.55
CA ARG A 162 1.91 -8.90 -20.33
C ARG A 162 0.58 -8.98 -21.06
N ARG A 163 -0.38 -8.27 -20.49
CA ARG A 163 -1.75 -8.24 -20.97
C ARG A 163 -1.80 -7.27 -22.14
N ASN A 164 -2.62 -7.56 -23.16
CA ASN A 164 -2.75 -6.64 -24.28
C ASN A 164 -3.45 -5.37 -23.77
N GLN A 165 -2.73 -4.27 -23.69
CA GLN A 165 -3.29 -2.98 -23.29
C GLN A 165 -3.67 -2.19 -24.54
N ILE A 166 -4.93 -1.72 -24.60
CA ILE A 166 -5.40 -0.82 -25.64
C ILE A 166 -5.42 0.59 -25.06
N LYS A 167 -4.65 1.47 -25.72
CA LYS A 167 -4.80 2.91 -25.55
C LYS A 167 -6.09 3.32 -26.25
N VAL A 168 -7.04 3.84 -25.49
CA VAL A 168 -8.29 4.35 -26.04
C VAL A 168 -8.13 5.85 -26.27
N ASP A 169 -8.51 6.32 -27.46
CA ASP A 169 -8.38 7.72 -27.87
C ASP A 169 -9.06 8.70 -26.90
N SER A 170 -10.17 8.25 -26.30
CA SER A 170 -10.87 8.93 -25.21
C SER A 170 -10.75 8.12 -23.92
N PRO A 171 -9.70 8.35 -23.11
CA PRO A 171 -9.52 7.62 -21.87
C PRO A 171 -10.64 7.96 -20.89
N SER A 172 -11.24 6.94 -20.29
CA SER A 172 -12.17 7.14 -19.18
C SER A 172 -11.41 7.59 -17.94
N THR A 173 -12.05 8.44 -17.14
CA THR A 173 -11.60 8.75 -15.78
C THR A 173 -11.43 7.45 -14.99
N SER A 174 -10.29 7.28 -14.33
CA SER A 174 -10.11 6.15 -13.41
C SER A 174 -11.11 6.21 -12.26
N ARG A 175 -11.58 5.04 -11.81
CA ARG A 175 -12.36 4.90 -10.56
C ARG A 175 -11.57 5.34 -9.32
N TYR A 176 -10.24 5.38 -9.40
CA TYR A 176 -9.37 5.82 -8.32
C TYR A 176 -9.08 7.32 -8.45
N SER A 177 -9.75 8.09 -7.59
CA SER A 177 -9.60 9.54 -7.52
C SER A 177 -8.53 9.98 -6.52
N GLN A 178 -7.96 9.04 -5.74
CA GLN A 178 -6.96 9.39 -4.73
C GLN A 178 -5.60 9.63 -5.39
N PRO A 179 -5.07 10.86 -5.33
CA PRO A 179 -3.74 11.17 -5.83
C PRO A 179 -2.67 10.54 -4.91
N PRO A 180 -1.51 10.16 -5.46
CA PRO A 180 -0.34 9.84 -4.63
C PRO A 180 0.05 11.05 -3.77
N LYS A 181 0.85 10.80 -2.73
CA LYS A 181 1.36 11.83 -1.82
C LYS A 181 2.87 11.89 -1.88
N GLY A 182 3.43 13.07 -1.64
CA GLY A 182 4.88 13.28 -1.63
C GLY A 182 5.57 12.97 -2.97
N LEU A 183 4.88 13.15 -4.09
CA LEU A 183 5.52 13.08 -5.41
C LEU A 183 6.03 14.46 -5.86
N PRO A 184 6.99 14.52 -6.80
CA PRO A 184 7.46 15.76 -7.41
C PRO A 184 6.33 16.59 -8.03
N ILE A 185 6.46 17.92 -8.04
CA ILE A 185 5.38 18.83 -8.42
C ILE A 185 4.90 18.60 -9.86
N ASP A 186 5.84 18.31 -10.76
CA ASP A 186 5.63 18.05 -12.19
C ASP A 186 4.92 16.73 -12.50
N PHE A 187 4.68 15.89 -11.49
CA PHE A 187 3.78 14.74 -11.59
C PHE A 187 2.31 15.14 -11.73
N TYR A 188 1.91 16.24 -11.07
CA TYR A 188 0.51 16.63 -11.01
C TYR A 188 0.12 17.49 -12.20
N ASP A 189 -1.12 17.40 -12.65
CA ASP A 189 -1.63 18.33 -13.64
C ASP A 189 -1.79 19.73 -13.00
N PRO A 190 -1.25 20.81 -13.60
CA PRO A 190 -1.30 22.15 -12.99
C PRO A 190 -2.72 22.66 -12.78
N ALA A 191 -3.62 22.44 -13.73
CA ALA A 191 -5.01 22.88 -13.62
C ALA A 191 -5.72 22.13 -12.48
N TRP A 192 -5.53 20.81 -12.42
CA TRP A 192 -6.06 19.99 -11.33
C TRP A 192 -5.45 20.38 -9.97
N PHE A 193 -4.15 20.60 -9.88
CA PHE A 193 -3.43 20.91 -8.64
C PHE A 193 -3.85 22.28 -8.09
N ASN A 194 -3.97 23.28 -8.97
CA ASN A 194 -4.30 24.65 -8.56
C ASN A 194 -5.67 24.77 -7.89
N THR A 195 -6.64 23.92 -8.27
CA THR A 195 -7.98 23.87 -7.64
C THR A 195 -7.97 23.31 -6.21
N ARG A 196 -6.87 22.73 -5.74
CA ARG A 196 -6.81 22.07 -4.43
C ARG A 196 -6.63 23.09 -3.29
N PRO A 197 -7.24 22.85 -2.12
CA PRO A 197 -6.98 23.65 -0.93
C PRO A 197 -5.50 23.59 -0.52
N TYR A 198 -4.97 24.68 0.02
CA TYR A 198 -3.55 24.81 0.40
C TYR A 198 -3.05 23.65 1.27
N GLY A 199 -3.73 23.32 2.38
CA GLY A 199 -3.31 22.24 3.27
C GLY A 199 -3.30 20.85 2.63
N LYS A 200 -3.88 20.68 1.43
CA LYS A 200 -3.74 19.46 0.63
C LYS A 200 -2.53 19.54 -0.31
N LYS A 201 -2.23 20.70 -0.91
CA LYS A 201 -1.10 20.89 -1.83
C LYS A 201 0.22 20.46 -1.19
N THR A 202 0.48 20.91 0.03
CA THR A 202 1.70 20.59 0.80
C THR A 202 1.86 19.11 1.15
N VAL A 203 0.75 18.36 1.25
CA VAL A 203 0.75 16.91 1.51
C VAL A 203 0.89 16.12 0.21
N LEU A 204 0.34 16.64 -0.89
CA LEU A 204 0.31 15.98 -2.19
C LEU A 204 1.67 16.03 -2.89
N ALA A 205 2.24 17.23 -3.01
CA ALA A 205 3.44 17.44 -3.80
C ALA A 205 4.61 17.93 -2.96
N HIS A 206 5.82 17.55 -3.36
CA HIS A 206 7.02 18.28 -3.00
C HIS A 206 7.18 19.46 -3.96
N GLU A 207 6.72 20.62 -3.53
CA GLU A 207 6.61 21.85 -4.35
C GLU A 207 7.97 22.30 -4.92
N PHE A 208 9.06 21.96 -4.23
CA PHE A 208 10.44 22.27 -4.63
C PHE A 208 11.19 21.12 -5.29
N ASN A 209 10.53 20.07 -5.77
CA ASN A 209 11.20 18.95 -6.45
C ASN A 209 10.58 18.67 -7.81
N VAL A 210 11.44 18.47 -8.81
CA VAL A 210 11.06 18.12 -10.20
C VAL A 210 11.67 16.78 -10.57
N ALA A 211 10.92 15.94 -11.28
CA ALA A 211 11.37 14.62 -11.71
C ALA A 211 11.76 14.55 -13.18
N PHE A 212 10.88 15.02 -14.05
CA PHE A 212 10.86 14.74 -15.47
C PHE A 212 11.63 15.77 -16.28
N LEU A 213 12.14 15.33 -17.43
CA LEU A 213 12.59 16.25 -18.48
C LEU A 213 11.39 17.09 -18.96
N PRO A 214 11.62 18.29 -19.52
CA PRO A 214 10.56 19.11 -20.11
C PRO A 214 9.69 18.35 -21.11
N ASP A 215 10.30 17.42 -21.84
CA ASP A 215 9.60 16.40 -22.62
C ASP A 215 9.98 15.00 -22.15
N ALA A 216 9.07 14.35 -21.41
CA ALA A 216 9.29 13.02 -20.89
C ALA A 216 9.31 11.93 -21.97
N SER A 217 8.93 12.23 -23.21
CA SER A 217 9.11 11.30 -24.33
C SER A 217 10.59 10.98 -24.56
N GLN A 218 11.48 11.91 -24.22
CA GLN A 218 12.93 11.78 -24.35
C GLN A 218 13.57 11.00 -23.21
N CYS A 219 12.83 10.75 -22.12
CA CYS A 219 13.34 9.96 -21.00
C CYS A 219 13.62 8.51 -21.44
N ILE A 220 14.54 7.84 -20.73
CA ILE A 220 14.76 6.39 -20.86
C ILE A 220 15.05 5.98 -22.33
N HIS A 221 15.83 6.77 -23.06
CA HIS A 221 16.37 6.33 -24.34
C HIS A 221 17.55 5.39 -24.11
N GLY A 222 17.82 4.49 -25.06
CA GLY A 222 18.91 3.49 -24.94
C GLY A 222 20.28 4.09 -24.60
N ILE A 223 20.47 5.40 -24.82
CA ILE A 223 21.50 6.20 -24.17
C ILE A 223 20.79 7.20 -23.24
N GLN A 224 21.14 7.14 -21.95
CA GLN A 224 20.59 8.04 -20.94
C GLN A 224 20.83 9.51 -21.32
N HIS A 225 19.80 10.35 -21.21
CA HIS A 225 19.91 11.77 -21.53
C HIS A 225 20.96 12.42 -20.61
N GLN A 226 21.77 13.36 -21.13
CA GLN A 226 22.86 13.96 -20.34
C GLN A 226 22.33 14.59 -19.04
N GLU A 227 21.14 15.18 -19.11
CA GLU A 227 20.50 15.83 -17.98
C GLU A 227 19.91 14.84 -16.98
N GLU A 228 19.59 13.61 -17.43
CA GLU A 228 19.16 12.57 -16.50
C GLU A 228 20.27 12.16 -15.54
N ARG A 229 21.54 12.34 -15.95
CA ARG A 229 22.74 12.07 -15.15
C ARG A 229 23.01 13.13 -14.08
N LEU A 230 22.31 14.27 -14.11
CA LEU A 230 22.45 15.29 -13.09
C LEU A 230 21.97 14.77 -11.74
N SER A 231 22.60 15.27 -10.67
CA SER A 231 22.11 15.08 -9.31
C SER A 231 20.68 15.62 -9.20
N ASN A 232 19.86 15.04 -8.32
CA ASN A 232 18.48 15.50 -8.15
C ASN A 232 18.39 16.99 -7.79
N ARG A 233 19.35 17.50 -7.00
CA ARG A 233 19.43 18.92 -6.64
C ARG A 233 19.67 19.79 -7.87
N SER A 234 20.72 19.48 -8.65
CA SER A 234 21.07 20.24 -9.86
C SER A 234 20.00 20.15 -10.93
N PHE A 235 19.35 18.99 -11.06
CA PHE A 235 18.23 18.79 -11.98
C PHE A 235 17.03 19.67 -11.60
N THR A 236 16.67 19.66 -10.31
CA THR A 236 15.58 20.47 -9.78
C THR A 236 15.88 21.94 -9.97
N GLU A 237 17.05 22.42 -9.55
CA GLU A 237 17.45 23.83 -9.71
C GLU A 237 17.34 24.32 -11.17
N LYS A 238 17.69 23.45 -12.12
CA LYS A 238 17.58 23.77 -13.55
C LYS A 238 16.14 23.88 -14.06
N TYR A 239 15.24 23.00 -13.62
CA TYR A 239 13.90 22.86 -14.19
C TYR A 239 12.76 23.41 -13.32
N LEU A 240 13.03 23.74 -12.06
CA LEU A 240 12.00 24.15 -11.11
C LEU A 240 11.25 25.39 -11.58
N GLU A 241 11.95 26.44 -12.04
CA GLU A 241 11.31 27.68 -12.50
C GLU A 241 10.37 27.42 -13.68
N GLN A 242 10.84 26.65 -14.68
CA GLN A 242 10.04 26.28 -15.85
C GLN A 242 8.81 25.44 -15.47
N CYS A 243 9.00 24.45 -14.58
CA CYS A 243 7.92 23.56 -14.16
C CYS A 243 6.89 24.30 -13.29
N THR A 244 7.32 25.17 -12.38
CA THR A 244 6.46 25.87 -11.42
C THR A 244 5.71 27.05 -12.01
N PHE A 245 6.08 27.53 -13.21
CA PHE A 245 5.42 28.68 -13.87
C PHE A 245 3.89 28.56 -13.97
N SER A 246 3.37 27.35 -14.17
CA SER A 246 1.93 27.08 -14.29
C SER A 246 1.23 26.81 -12.95
N TYR A 247 1.97 26.76 -11.85
CA TYR A 247 1.46 26.45 -10.51
C TYR A 247 1.27 27.72 -9.69
N SER A 248 0.15 27.82 -9.00
CA SER A 248 -0.14 28.93 -8.09
C SER A 248 0.51 28.68 -6.73
N LEU A 249 1.82 28.95 -6.63
CA LEU A 249 2.67 28.79 -5.43
C LEU A 249 2.83 30.10 -4.63
N SER A 250 1.95 31.09 -4.85
CA SER A 250 2.08 32.49 -4.36
C SER A 250 2.22 32.67 -2.84
N HIS A 251 2.07 31.61 -2.06
CA HIS A 251 2.12 31.62 -0.60
C HIS A 251 3.49 31.22 -0.03
N GLU A 252 4.45 30.76 -0.86
CA GLU A 252 5.76 30.27 -0.41
C GLU A 252 6.92 31.24 -0.62
N ILE A 253 6.74 32.29 -1.45
CA ILE A 253 7.76 33.36 -1.65
C ILE A 253 8.11 34.03 -0.31
N ALA A 254 7.21 33.99 0.68
CA ALA A 254 7.45 34.53 2.02
C ALA A 254 8.32 33.64 2.92
N LYS A 255 8.41 32.32 2.69
CA LYS A 255 9.13 31.39 3.58
C LYS A 255 10.57 31.10 3.14
N HIS A 256 10.85 31.15 1.84
CA HIS A 256 12.17 30.78 1.31
C HIS A 256 13.26 31.87 1.51
N ASN A 257 12.89 33.06 2.01
CA ASN A 257 13.81 34.16 2.28
C ASN A 257 14.45 34.14 3.68
N GLU A 258 14.00 33.27 4.59
CA GLU A 258 14.48 33.27 5.99
C GLU A 258 15.48 32.15 6.34
N ASP A 259 15.59 31.08 5.55
CA ASP A 259 16.42 29.91 5.89
C ASP A 259 17.60 29.68 4.91
N SER A 260 18.09 30.74 4.27
CA SER A 260 19.33 30.66 3.48
C SER A 260 20.52 31.16 4.28
N ASP A 261 20.82 30.51 5.42
CA ASP A 261 22.19 30.48 5.91
C ASP A 261 22.47 29.29 6.83
N SER A 262 23.62 28.65 6.57
CA SER A 262 24.42 27.86 7.51
C SER A 262 24.28 26.32 7.55
N ASN A 263 25.35 25.73 7.02
CA ASN A 263 26.09 24.57 7.54
C ASN A 263 25.66 23.14 7.20
N ASN A 264 26.30 22.69 6.11
CA ASN A 264 26.91 21.37 5.97
C ASN A 264 27.54 20.89 7.29
N ASN A 265 26.96 19.87 7.92
CA ASN A 265 27.64 18.98 8.87
C ASN A 265 26.96 17.61 8.84
N GLU A 266 27.67 16.62 8.29
CA GLU A 266 27.53 15.23 8.68
C GLU A 266 27.67 15.15 10.20
N ALA A 267 26.59 14.76 10.89
CA ALA A 267 26.65 14.44 12.31
C ALA A 267 25.83 13.17 12.56
N GLN A 268 26.57 12.15 13.00
CA GLN A 268 26.10 10.89 13.55
C GLN A 268 24.96 11.14 14.54
N ILE A 269 23.82 10.48 14.33
CA ILE A 269 22.80 10.35 15.38
C ILE A 269 23.20 9.14 16.21
N SER A 270 23.92 9.41 17.30
CA SER A 270 24.09 8.52 18.43
C SER A 270 22.73 8.28 19.11
N ASN A 271 22.41 7.00 19.28
CA ASN A 271 21.34 6.46 20.11
C ASN A 271 21.45 6.92 21.57
N GLU A 272 20.33 7.40 22.13
CA GLU A 272 19.90 7.29 23.53
C GLU A 272 18.38 7.53 23.49
N ILE A 273 17.56 6.54 23.15
CA ILE A 273 16.88 5.57 24.05
C ILE A 273 16.24 6.23 25.28
N SER A 274 14.92 6.42 25.21
CA SER A 274 14.02 6.20 26.36
C SER A 274 13.09 5.05 25.98
N GLU A 275 13.34 3.93 26.64
CA GLU A 275 12.66 2.64 26.55
C GLU A 275 11.19 2.69 26.98
N SER A 276 10.35 1.98 26.21
CA SER A 276 9.61 0.85 26.77
C SER A 276 9.04 -0.03 25.64
N ASN A 277 9.84 -1.03 25.24
CA ASN A 277 9.55 -2.48 25.13
C ASN A 277 8.07 -2.90 25.04
N ASP A 278 7.63 -3.88 24.23
CA ASP A 278 8.23 -5.09 23.64
C ASP A 278 7.08 -5.71 22.77
N ASN A 279 7.19 -6.48 21.69
CA ASN A 279 8.20 -7.43 21.23
C ASN A 279 7.85 -7.88 19.78
N ASN A 280 8.91 -8.19 19.02
CA ASN A 280 8.98 -9.28 18.02
C ASN A 280 8.27 -9.14 16.66
N MET A 281 9.05 -8.86 15.59
CA MET A 281 9.18 -9.79 14.45
C MET A 281 10.33 -9.33 13.52
N GLU A 282 11.52 -9.82 13.81
CA GLU A 282 12.58 -9.96 12.80
C GLU A 282 12.32 -11.31 12.13
N GLU A 283 11.72 -11.31 10.94
CA GLU A 283 11.71 -12.49 10.07
C GLU A 283 12.19 -12.06 8.68
N ILE A 284 13.44 -12.42 8.43
CA ILE A 284 14.07 -12.52 7.13
C ILE A 284 13.22 -13.48 6.31
N LEU A 285 12.45 -12.99 5.33
CA LEU A 285 11.87 -13.86 4.32
C LEU A 285 12.97 -14.21 3.31
N GLU A 286 13.70 -15.29 3.64
CA GLU A 286 14.31 -16.15 2.64
C GLU A 286 13.23 -16.52 1.62
N ILE A 287 13.39 -16.01 0.40
CA ILE A 287 12.59 -16.46 -0.73
C ILE A 287 13.03 -17.90 -1.01
N GLN A 288 12.30 -18.86 -0.44
CA GLN A 288 12.35 -20.24 -0.90
C GLN A 288 11.94 -20.26 -2.37
N ASN A 289 12.84 -20.75 -3.21
CA ASN A 289 12.56 -21.15 -4.59
C ASN A 289 11.33 -22.07 -4.58
N PHE A 290 10.19 -21.55 -5.03
CA PHE A 290 9.07 -22.40 -5.39
C PHE A 290 9.44 -23.08 -6.71
N GLU A 291 9.81 -24.36 -6.63
CA GLU A 291 9.80 -25.26 -7.77
C GLU A 291 8.41 -25.20 -8.43
N GLU A 292 8.42 -24.96 -9.74
CA GLU A 292 7.24 -25.00 -10.58
C GLU A 292 6.62 -26.40 -10.51
N GLN A 293 5.47 -26.56 -9.86
CA GLN A 293 4.63 -27.72 -10.09
C GLN A 293 3.99 -27.58 -11.47
N GLU A 294 4.51 -28.34 -12.43
CA GLU A 294 3.84 -28.69 -13.69
C GLU A 294 2.43 -29.22 -13.38
N PHE A 295 1.43 -28.41 -13.70
CA PHE A 295 0.04 -28.86 -13.74
C PHE A 295 -0.20 -29.46 -15.13
N ASP A 296 0.01 -30.76 -15.24
CA ASP A 296 -0.36 -31.52 -16.44
C ASP A 296 -1.90 -31.48 -16.60
N PRO A 297 -2.43 -30.92 -17.70
CA PRO A 297 -3.85 -31.05 -17.99
C PRO A 297 -4.18 -32.52 -18.31
N PRO A 298 -5.34 -33.04 -17.88
CA PRO A 298 -5.73 -34.40 -18.20
C PRO A 298 -5.93 -34.55 -19.71
N LEU A 299 -5.16 -35.47 -20.29
CA LEU A 299 -5.38 -36.02 -21.62
C LEU A 299 -6.63 -36.90 -21.58
N ASP A 300 -7.80 -36.29 -21.76
CA ASP A 300 -8.97 -37.03 -22.23
C ASP A 300 -8.89 -37.09 -23.75
N GLY A 301 -8.35 -38.20 -24.23
CA GLY A 301 -8.51 -38.62 -25.59
C GLY A 301 -9.94 -39.12 -25.81
N ASP A 302 -10.58 -38.60 -26.84
CA ASP A 302 -11.46 -39.42 -27.67
C ASP A 302 -11.14 -39.14 -29.13
N THR A 303 -10.64 -40.21 -29.73
CA THR A 303 -10.39 -40.43 -31.14
C THR A 303 -11.72 -40.63 -31.85
N GLU A 304 -12.01 -39.85 -32.90
CA GLU A 304 -12.76 -40.40 -34.04
C GLU A 304 -12.12 -39.96 -35.36
N MET A 305 -11.65 -40.97 -36.10
CA MET A 305 -11.17 -40.92 -37.47
C MET A 305 -12.34 -40.82 -38.45
N ALA A 306 -12.19 -39.99 -39.50
CA ALA A 306 -12.71 -40.16 -40.86
C ALA A 306 -12.47 -38.85 -41.62
N HIS A 307 -12.12 -38.76 -42.90
CA HIS A 307 -11.91 -39.73 -43.96
C HIS A 307 -11.09 -39.01 -45.04
N GLU A 308 -10.11 -39.69 -45.63
CA GLU A 308 -9.44 -39.26 -46.85
C GLU A 308 -10.45 -39.08 -47.99
N HIS A 309 -10.33 -38.00 -48.74
CA HIS A 309 -10.67 -37.99 -50.17
C HIS A 309 -9.60 -37.23 -50.94
N ASP A 310 -8.70 -38.04 -51.48
CA ASP A 310 -7.90 -37.76 -52.66
C ASP A 310 -8.81 -37.55 -53.88
N LEU A 311 -8.58 -36.48 -54.64
CA LEU A 311 -8.98 -36.39 -56.05
C LEU A 311 -7.99 -35.47 -56.78
N THR A 312 -7.04 -36.14 -57.39
CA THR A 312 -6.10 -35.64 -58.39
C THR A 312 -6.77 -35.07 -59.64
N GLN A 313 -6.12 -34.02 -60.17
CA GLN A 313 -5.87 -33.70 -61.59
C GLN A 313 -7.03 -33.28 -62.51
N PHE A 314 -6.91 -32.08 -63.07
CA PHE A 314 -7.01 -31.89 -64.52
C PHE A 314 -6.09 -30.76 -65.02
N VAL A 315 -5.51 -31.01 -66.19
CA VAL A 315 -4.45 -30.29 -66.91
C VAL A 315 -5.05 -29.30 -67.92
N VAL A 316 -4.18 -28.47 -68.51
CA VAL A 316 -4.31 -27.64 -69.74
C VAL A 316 -4.72 -26.19 -69.42
N GLY A 317 -3.93 -25.13 -69.66
CA GLY A 317 -3.01 -24.83 -70.76
C GLY A 317 -3.59 -23.62 -71.52
N GLY A 318 -2.87 -22.50 -71.61
CA GLY A 318 -3.41 -21.35 -72.34
C GLY A 318 -2.63 -20.04 -72.21
N SER A 319 -1.84 -19.77 -73.22
CA SER A 319 -1.10 -18.56 -73.58
C SER A 319 -1.94 -17.27 -73.66
N GLY A 320 -1.30 -16.10 -73.53
CA GLY A 320 -1.82 -14.80 -73.99
C GLY A 320 -1.32 -13.62 -73.14
N LEU A 321 -0.18 -13.01 -73.50
CA LEU A 321 -0.08 -11.76 -74.29
C LEU A 321 -0.46 -10.48 -73.54
N SER A 322 0.58 -9.65 -73.35
CA SER A 322 0.63 -8.21 -73.64
C SER A 322 -0.39 -7.27 -72.99
N SER A 323 0.08 -6.43 -72.06
CA SER A 323 -0.26 -5.02 -72.10
C SER A 323 0.81 -4.18 -71.39
N THR A 324 1.55 -3.43 -72.19
CA THR A 324 2.33 -2.25 -71.84
C THR A 324 1.44 -1.21 -71.17
N ASN A 325 1.96 -0.44 -70.22
CA ASN A 325 1.69 0.98 -70.12
C ASN A 325 2.84 1.70 -69.41
N GLU A 326 3.58 2.43 -70.24
CA GLU A 326 4.42 3.57 -69.90
C GLU A 326 3.60 4.64 -69.17
N TRP A 327 4.12 5.20 -68.09
CA TRP A 327 3.85 6.59 -67.70
C TRP A 327 5.17 7.19 -67.22
N GLU A 328 5.80 7.95 -68.11
CA GLU A 328 6.83 8.92 -67.82
C GLU A 328 6.22 10.18 -67.18
N GLY A 329 6.95 10.77 -66.23
CA GLY A 329 7.13 12.22 -66.08
C GLY A 329 5.98 13.03 -65.48
N ASN A 330 6.23 13.71 -64.35
CA ASN A 330 6.63 15.13 -64.39
C ASN A 330 6.73 15.77 -62.99
N TRP A 331 7.84 16.51 -62.81
CA TRP A 331 8.15 17.63 -61.88
C TRP A 331 8.03 17.46 -60.38
#